data_AF-A0A1I3UM86-F1
#
_entry.id   AF-A0A1I3UM86-F1
#
_cell.length_a   1.000
_cell.length_b   1.000
_cell.length_c   1.000
_cell.angle_alpha   90.00
_cell.angle_beta   90.00
_cell.angle_gamma   90.00
#
_symmetry.space_group_name_H-M   'P 1'
#
loop_
_entity.id
_entity.type
_entity.pdbx_description
1 polymer ?
#
loop_
_entity_poly.entity_id
_entity_poly.type
_entity_poly.pdbx_seq_one_letter_code
_entity_poly.pdbx_strand_id
1 'polypeptide(L)'
;MTERHADITSALFSRGRKYDHMALLEQIDVTGSIRAAASALGMSYKTAWDAIEAINNMADSPLVERRKGGRDGGGARLTAHGRRLITTFHQLDQERARVLHQLNEVIDDFDAYYQLIRRFDLKTSARNQFLGKVKTIKQGEISNEVILDIGGDDEIVANITSDSLEHLKLKQGTEAYAMIKASWVILTLDHQLKTSARNKLTGKVARCHEGAINTEVIIELNGGKTLAATITNDSANELQLKPETPVTALIKASNVILAVAN
;
A
#
# COMPACT_ATOMS: atom_id res chain seq x y z
N MET A 1 27.73 -9.46 16.11
CA MET A 1 26.93 -10.04 15.01
C MET A 1 25.48 -10.31 15.40
N THR A 2 25.11 -10.23 16.69
CA THR A 2 23.77 -10.59 17.19
C THR A 2 22.73 -9.45 17.10
N GLU A 3 23.14 -8.19 17.09
CA GLU A 3 22.21 -7.04 17.02
C GLU A 3 21.61 -6.82 15.62
N ARG A 4 22.30 -7.23 14.55
CA ARG A 4 21.87 -6.99 13.16
C ARG A 4 20.72 -7.90 12.70
N HIS A 5 20.51 -9.04 13.37
CA HIS A 5 19.44 -10.00 13.05
C HIS A 5 18.11 -9.70 13.77
N ALA A 6 18.17 -9.06 14.95
CA ALA A 6 16.96 -8.63 15.67
C ALA A 6 16.22 -7.50 14.92
N ASP A 7 16.98 -6.59 14.30
CA ASP A 7 16.45 -5.45 13.54
C ASP A 7 15.74 -5.87 12.23
N ILE A 8 16.21 -6.93 11.58
CA ILE A 8 15.62 -7.45 10.33
C ILE A 8 14.27 -8.14 10.62
N THR A 9 14.19 -8.85 11.74
CA THR A 9 12.99 -9.54 12.21
C THR A 9 11.87 -8.54 12.52
N SER A 10 12.18 -7.45 13.23
CA SER A 10 11.24 -6.33 13.49
C SER A 10 10.72 -5.65 12.22
N ALA A 11 11.59 -5.44 11.21
CA ALA A 11 11.23 -4.78 9.97
C ALA A 11 10.29 -5.61 9.06
N LEU A 12 10.35 -6.95 9.16
CA LEU A 12 9.46 -7.87 8.43
C LEU A 12 8.00 -7.82 8.92
N PHE A 13 7.75 -7.26 10.11
CA PHE A 13 6.49 -7.47 10.82
C PHE A 13 5.59 -6.23 10.97
N SER A 14 6.03 -5.05 10.53
CA SER A 14 5.20 -3.84 10.52
C SER A 14 4.17 -3.88 9.37
N ARG A 15 3.07 -4.63 9.56
CA ARG A 15 1.91 -4.70 8.65
C ARG A 15 1.63 -3.32 8.06
N GLY A 16 1.49 -3.19 6.74
CA GLY A 16 1.35 -1.93 5.97
C GLY A 16 0.21 -0.98 6.37
N ARG A 17 0.20 -0.51 7.62
CA ARG A 17 -0.76 0.42 8.24
C ARG A 17 -0.01 1.67 8.63
N LYS A 18 -0.54 2.87 8.31
CA LYS A 18 0.08 4.23 8.42
C LYS A 18 1.06 4.48 9.59
N TYR A 19 0.99 3.73 10.69
CA TYR A 19 1.93 3.71 11.81
C TYR A 19 2.02 2.29 12.42
N ASP A 20 3.06 2.01 13.22
CA ASP A 20 3.08 0.80 14.05
C ASP A 20 2.04 0.93 15.18
N HIS A 21 0.82 0.47 14.87
CA HIS A 21 -0.31 0.46 15.79
C HIS A 21 0.00 -0.34 17.06
N MET A 22 0.85 -1.37 16.99
CA MET A 22 1.18 -2.18 18.16
C MET A 22 2.11 -1.39 19.09
N ALA A 23 3.17 -0.80 18.54
CA ALA A 23 4.07 0.07 19.31
C ALA A 23 3.33 1.25 19.96
N LEU A 24 2.35 1.85 19.25
CA LEU A 24 1.51 2.90 19.83
C LEU A 24 0.66 2.41 21.00
N LEU A 25 0.00 1.25 20.87
CA LEU A 25 -0.81 0.68 21.96
C LEU A 25 0.06 0.33 23.18
N GLU A 26 1.24 -0.23 22.97
CA GLU A 26 2.22 -0.53 24.04
C GLU A 26 2.66 0.73 24.79
N GLN A 27 3.04 1.77 24.05
CA GLN A 27 3.45 3.03 24.65
C GLN A 27 2.30 3.70 25.41
N ILE A 28 1.05 3.55 24.97
CA ILE A 28 -0.12 4.01 25.73
C ILE A 28 -0.30 3.20 27.02
N ASP A 29 -0.05 1.89 27.01
CA ASP A 29 -0.16 1.09 28.26
C ASP A 29 0.91 1.46 29.28
N VAL A 30 2.13 1.77 28.82
CA VAL A 30 3.24 2.20 29.68
C VAL A 30 3.01 3.61 30.22
N THR A 31 2.63 4.56 29.36
CA THR A 31 2.61 5.98 29.72
C THR A 31 1.26 6.47 30.26
N GLY A 32 0.17 5.76 29.99
CA GLY A 32 -1.19 6.21 30.30
C GLY A 32 -1.62 7.50 29.57
N SER A 33 -0.89 7.92 28.53
CA SER A 33 -1.08 9.20 27.85
C SER A 33 -0.76 9.11 26.36
N ILE A 34 -1.71 9.54 25.53
CA ILE A 34 -1.53 9.60 24.06
C ILE A 34 -0.39 10.55 23.72
N ARG A 35 -0.28 11.68 24.44
CA ARG A 35 0.76 12.68 24.19
C ARG A 35 2.15 12.14 24.52
N ALA A 36 2.29 11.43 25.64
CA ALA A 36 3.57 10.84 26.03
C ALA A 36 3.96 9.71 25.06
N ALA A 37 3.01 8.84 24.70
CA ALA A 37 3.23 7.79 23.71
C ALA A 37 3.64 8.34 22.33
N ALA A 38 2.97 9.39 21.86
CA ALA A 38 3.31 10.06 20.61
C ALA A 38 4.75 10.61 20.62
N SER A 39 5.11 11.29 21.72
CA SER A 39 6.46 11.83 21.91
C SER A 39 7.53 10.74 21.97
N ALA A 40 7.24 9.60 22.60
CA ALA A 40 8.17 8.47 22.70
C ALA A 40 8.43 7.81 21.34
N LEU A 41 7.44 7.85 20.45
CA LEU A 41 7.52 7.28 19.10
C LEU A 41 7.92 8.30 18.02
N GLY A 42 8.30 9.52 18.41
CA GLY A 42 8.67 10.58 17.47
C GLY A 42 7.54 11.04 16.54
N MET A 43 6.28 10.78 16.89
CA MET A 43 5.13 11.16 16.07
C MET A 43 4.36 12.34 16.66
N SER A 44 3.62 13.07 15.80
CA SER A 44 2.78 14.18 16.27
C SER A 44 1.59 13.68 17.11
N TYR A 45 1.10 14.51 18.03
CA TYR A 45 -0.09 14.17 18.82
C TYR A 45 -1.32 13.89 17.93
N LYS A 46 -1.50 14.69 16.86
CA LYS A 46 -2.59 14.50 15.88
C LYS A 46 -2.45 13.15 15.18
N THR A 47 -1.24 12.79 14.79
CA THR A 47 -0.93 11.49 14.18
C THR A 47 -1.30 10.32 15.08
N ALA A 48 -0.88 10.36 16.35
CA ALA A 48 -1.21 9.32 17.32
C ALA A 48 -2.73 9.23 17.56
N TRP A 49 -3.42 10.36 17.54
CA TRP A 49 -4.86 10.42 17.67
C TRP A 49 -5.61 9.77 16.50
N ASP A 50 -5.27 10.16 15.26
CA ASP A 50 -5.85 9.60 14.04
C ASP A 50 -5.61 8.07 13.98
N ALA A 51 -4.43 7.62 14.43
CA ALA A 51 -4.10 6.20 14.53
C ALA A 51 -4.98 5.45 15.54
N ILE A 52 -5.21 6.01 16.74
CA ILE A 52 -6.09 5.41 17.75
C ILE A 52 -7.54 5.31 17.24
N GLU A 53 -8.04 6.36 16.58
CA GLU A 53 -9.39 6.32 16.00
C GLU A 53 -9.50 5.26 14.90
N ALA A 54 -8.49 5.16 14.02
CA ALA A 54 -8.43 4.11 13.02
C ALA A 54 -8.41 2.71 13.65
N ILE A 55 -7.61 2.50 14.71
CA ILE A 55 -7.51 1.22 15.44
C ILE A 55 -8.85 0.84 16.08
N ASN A 56 -9.51 1.78 16.77
CA ASN A 56 -10.80 1.53 17.41
C ASN A 56 -11.89 1.24 16.38
N ASN A 57 -11.88 1.91 15.21
CA ASN A 57 -12.83 1.68 14.14
C ASN A 57 -12.64 0.32 13.43
N MET A 58 -11.44 -0.26 13.52
CA MET A 58 -11.13 -1.58 12.96
C MET A 58 -11.47 -2.74 13.92
N ALA A 59 -11.78 -2.46 15.19
CA ALA A 59 -12.01 -3.46 16.22
C ALA A 59 -13.50 -3.53 16.62
N ASP A 60 -13.99 -4.73 16.93
CA ASP A 60 -15.38 -4.94 17.37
C ASP A 60 -15.71 -4.26 18.72
N SER A 61 -14.67 -3.86 19.47
CA SER A 61 -14.80 -3.02 20.65
C SER A 61 -13.53 -2.17 20.85
N PRO A 62 -13.65 -1.00 21.50
CA PRO A 62 -12.52 -0.09 21.68
C PRO A 62 -11.32 -0.77 22.34
N LEU A 63 -10.13 -0.54 21.77
CA LEU A 63 -8.85 -1.01 22.28
C LEU A 63 -8.22 0.02 23.23
N VAL A 64 -8.52 1.30 23.00
CA VAL A 64 -8.10 2.44 23.84
C VAL A 64 -9.32 3.22 24.32
N GLU A 65 -9.39 3.45 25.63
CA GLU A 65 -10.38 4.32 26.27
C GLU A 65 -9.75 5.64 26.71
N ARG A 66 -10.53 6.72 26.59
CA ARG A 66 -10.15 8.05 27.09
C ARG A 66 -10.68 8.24 28.51
N ARG A 67 -9.84 8.76 29.41
CA ARG A 67 -10.30 9.31 30.68
C ARG A 67 -10.68 10.78 30.48
N LYS A 68 -11.94 11.14 30.75
CA LYS A 68 -12.38 12.55 30.81
C LYS A 68 -11.50 13.29 31.83
N GLY A 69 -10.87 14.37 31.38
CA GLY A 69 -9.89 15.13 32.17
C GLY A 69 -10.54 16.12 33.13
N GLY A 70 -10.05 16.14 34.37
CA GLY A 70 -10.10 17.27 35.29
C GLY A 70 -8.83 18.12 35.20
N ARG A 71 -8.46 18.81 36.30
CA ARG A 71 -7.40 19.84 36.37
C ARG A 71 -6.00 19.40 35.89
N ASP A 72 -5.71 18.10 35.86
CA ASP A 72 -4.41 17.51 35.45
C ASP A 72 -4.39 16.90 34.03
N GLY A 73 -5.45 17.11 33.24
CA GLY A 73 -5.54 16.64 31.85
C GLY A 73 -6.14 15.23 31.70
N GLY A 74 -6.79 15.00 30.55
CA GLY A 74 -7.37 13.70 30.22
C GLY A 74 -6.29 12.67 29.87
N GLY A 75 -6.43 11.44 30.37
CA GLY A 75 -5.52 10.33 30.09
C GLY A 75 -6.07 9.37 29.04
N ALA A 76 -5.27 8.38 28.66
CA ALA A 76 -5.72 7.24 27.86
C ALA A 76 -5.27 5.94 28.50
N ARG A 77 -6.10 4.90 28.38
CA ARG A 77 -5.78 3.58 28.92
C ARG A 77 -6.20 2.50 27.94
N LEU A 78 -5.37 1.47 27.82
CA LEU A 78 -5.80 0.25 27.13
C LEU A 78 -6.95 -0.43 27.86
N THR A 79 -7.93 -0.86 27.09
CA THR A 79 -8.98 -1.75 27.57
C THR A 79 -8.39 -3.13 27.84
N ALA A 80 -9.16 -4.00 28.52
CA ALA A 80 -8.78 -5.40 28.66
C ALA A 80 -8.61 -6.08 27.29
N HIS A 81 -9.41 -5.66 26.30
CA HIS A 81 -9.29 -6.14 24.93
C HIS A 81 -8.00 -5.66 24.27
N GLY A 82 -7.64 -4.38 24.41
CA GLY A 82 -6.38 -3.82 23.93
C GLY A 82 -5.15 -4.55 24.46
N ARG A 83 -5.11 -4.84 25.77
CA ARG A 83 -3.99 -5.62 26.37
C ARG A 83 -3.92 -7.05 25.84
N ARG A 84 -5.06 -7.74 25.75
CA ARG A 84 -5.10 -9.09 25.18
C ARG A 84 -4.58 -9.11 23.74
N LEU A 85 -4.95 -8.12 22.92
CA LEU A 85 -4.46 -8.00 21.56
C LEU A 85 -2.93 -7.91 21.50
N ILE A 86 -2.32 -7.09 22.36
CA ILE A 86 -0.85 -6.99 22.46
C ILE A 86 -0.23 -8.34 22.80
N THR A 87 -0.72 -9.01 23.85
CA THR A 87 -0.20 -10.31 24.25
C THR A 87 -0.31 -11.35 23.14
N THR A 88 -1.49 -11.47 22.53
CA THR A 88 -1.72 -12.43 21.43
C THR A 88 -0.85 -12.13 20.22
N PHE A 89 -0.65 -10.84 19.90
CA PHE A 89 0.21 -10.44 18.78
C PHE A 89 1.65 -10.90 18.98
N HIS A 90 2.25 -10.66 20.17
CA HIS A 90 3.61 -11.09 20.47
C HIS A 90 3.79 -12.60 20.40
N GLN A 91 2.84 -13.36 20.93
CA GLN A 91 2.87 -14.82 20.86
C GLN A 91 2.83 -15.31 19.40
N LEU A 92 1.92 -14.75 18.60
CA LEU A 92 1.81 -15.10 17.18
C LEU A 92 3.08 -14.74 16.41
N ASP A 93 3.68 -13.59 16.70
CA ASP A 93 4.85 -13.10 15.99
C ASP A 93 6.09 -13.96 16.26
N GLN A 94 6.28 -14.36 17.52
CA GLN A 94 7.35 -15.27 17.93
C GLN A 94 7.22 -16.65 17.27
N GLU A 95 6.03 -17.24 17.30
CA GLU A 95 5.79 -18.55 16.67
C GLU A 95 5.98 -18.49 15.16
N ARG A 96 5.50 -17.42 14.52
CA ARG A 96 5.70 -17.23 13.07
C ARG A 96 7.17 -17.10 12.71
N ALA A 97 7.93 -16.29 13.44
CA ALA A 97 9.36 -16.10 13.18
C ALA A 97 10.12 -17.43 13.27
N ARG A 98 9.78 -18.24 14.27
CA ARG A 98 10.36 -19.58 14.46
C ARG A 98 10.06 -20.50 13.28
N VAL A 99 8.80 -20.59 12.85
CA VAL A 99 8.37 -21.46 11.75
C VAL A 99 9.01 -21.05 10.43
N LEU A 100 9.01 -19.75 10.11
CA LEU A 100 9.61 -19.25 8.86
C LEU A 100 11.11 -19.53 8.81
N HIS A 101 11.83 -19.34 9.92
CA HIS A 101 13.24 -19.66 10.00
C HIS A 101 13.51 -21.15 9.73
N GLN A 102 12.74 -22.03 10.35
CA GLN A 102 12.86 -23.49 10.14
C GLN A 102 12.56 -23.89 8.69
N LEU A 103 11.56 -23.27 8.04
CA LEU A 103 11.22 -23.59 6.65
C LEU A 103 12.29 -23.12 5.67
N ASN A 104 12.91 -21.97 5.92
CA ASN A 104 13.99 -21.45 5.06
C ASN A 104 15.27 -22.33 5.10
N GLU A 105 15.46 -23.12 6.17
CA GLU A 105 16.58 -24.06 6.26
C GLU A 105 16.33 -25.37 5.49
N VAL A 106 15.06 -25.71 5.23
CA VAL A 106 14.67 -27.02 4.68
C VAL A 106 14.24 -26.93 3.21
N ILE A 107 13.80 -25.75 2.77
CA ILE A 107 13.26 -25.54 1.43
C ILE A 107 14.09 -24.46 0.73
N ASP A 108 14.74 -24.83 -0.37
CA ASP A 108 15.46 -23.89 -1.23
C ASP A 108 14.52 -22.81 -1.78
N ASP A 109 15.01 -21.57 -1.85
CA ASP A 109 14.29 -20.40 -2.35
C ASP A 109 12.93 -20.13 -1.68
N PHE A 110 12.70 -20.68 -0.47
CA PHE A 110 11.43 -20.55 0.25
C PHE A 110 11.02 -19.09 0.42
N ASP A 111 11.96 -18.19 0.75
CA ASP A 111 11.66 -16.77 0.91
C ASP A 111 11.04 -16.17 -0.37
N ALA A 112 11.58 -16.50 -1.55
CA ALA A 112 11.06 -15.98 -2.82
C ALA A 112 9.66 -16.52 -3.13
N TYR A 113 9.44 -17.81 -2.92
CA TYR A 113 8.14 -18.45 -3.17
C TYR A 113 7.09 -18.07 -2.12
N TYR A 114 7.47 -17.97 -0.85
CA TYR A 114 6.59 -17.53 0.23
C TYR A 114 6.13 -16.09 -0.01
N GLN A 115 7.05 -15.21 -0.43
CA GLN A 115 6.70 -13.87 -0.85
C GLN A 115 5.69 -13.92 -1.99
N LEU A 116 5.92 -14.74 -3.03
CA LEU A 116 5.00 -14.93 -4.16
C LEU A 116 3.60 -15.42 -3.72
N ILE A 117 3.54 -16.43 -2.86
CA ILE A 117 2.29 -16.99 -2.32
C ILE A 117 1.50 -15.90 -1.59
N ARG A 118 2.17 -15.10 -0.75
CA ARG A 118 1.53 -13.98 -0.06
C ARG A 118 1.00 -12.90 -1.00
N ARG A 119 1.57 -12.77 -2.21
CA ARG A 119 1.03 -11.86 -3.25
C ARG A 119 -0.33 -12.35 -3.74
N PHE A 120 -0.55 -13.66 -3.83
CA PHE A 120 -1.86 -14.21 -4.22
C PHE A 120 -2.95 -13.92 -3.19
N ASP A 121 -2.59 -13.75 -1.92
CA ASP A 121 -3.53 -13.42 -0.85
C ASP A 121 -3.97 -11.94 -0.85
N LEU A 122 -3.32 -11.07 -1.63
CA LEU A 122 -3.69 -9.66 -1.71
C LEU A 122 -5.01 -9.48 -2.47
N LYS A 123 -6.11 -9.33 -1.72
CA LYS A 123 -7.44 -9.06 -2.27
C LYS A 123 -7.72 -7.57 -2.28
N THR A 124 -7.74 -6.95 -3.45
CA THR A 124 -8.18 -5.56 -3.63
C THR A 124 -9.20 -5.44 -4.76
N SER A 125 -9.95 -4.36 -4.77
CA SER A 125 -10.84 -4.03 -5.90
C SER A 125 -10.11 -3.37 -7.06
N ALA A 126 -8.81 -3.05 -6.93
CA ALA A 126 -8.02 -2.53 -8.02
C ALA A 126 -7.68 -3.67 -8.99
N ARG A 127 -8.13 -3.51 -10.24
CA ARG A 127 -7.89 -4.48 -11.32
C ARG A 127 -6.46 -4.44 -11.85
N ASN A 128 -5.78 -3.32 -11.66
CA ASN A 128 -4.39 -3.15 -12.04
C ASN A 128 -3.53 -3.20 -10.80
N GLN A 129 -2.62 -4.17 -10.74
CA GLN A 129 -1.65 -4.32 -9.67
C GLN A 129 -0.30 -4.64 -10.31
N PHE A 130 0.57 -3.64 -10.35
CA PHE A 130 1.90 -3.77 -10.95
C PHE A 130 2.94 -3.85 -9.85
N LEU A 131 3.65 -4.97 -9.77
CA LEU A 131 4.86 -5.07 -8.95
C LEU A 131 5.99 -4.35 -9.68
N GLY A 132 6.71 -3.50 -8.95
CA GLY A 132 7.86 -2.79 -9.46
C GLY A 132 8.87 -2.46 -8.37
N LYS A 133 10.03 -1.95 -8.78
CA LYS A 133 11.05 -1.41 -7.87
C LYS A 133 11.05 0.10 -7.93
N VAL A 134 11.16 0.75 -6.78
CA VAL A 134 11.30 2.21 -6.71
C VAL A 134 12.60 2.62 -7.39
N LYS A 135 12.49 3.26 -8.55
CA LYS A 135 13.62 3.76 -9.32
C LYS A 135 14.12 5.08 -8.76
N THR A 136 13.20 6.00 -8.48
CA THR A 136 13.51 7.36 -7.99
C THR A 136 12.38 7.88 -7.13
N ILE A 137 12.71 8.69 -6.11
CA ILE A 137 11.74 9.46 -5.33
C ILE A 137 12.11 10.94 -5.46
N LYS A 138 11.18 11.76 -5.92
CA LYS A 138 11.31 13.22 -5.90
C LYS A 138 10.56 13.75 -4.69
N GLN A 139 11.31 14.27 -3.73
CA GLN A 139 10.74 14.77 -2.48
C GLN A 139 10.21 16.20 -2.64
N GLY A 140 9.09 16.47 -1.99
CA GLY A 140 8.49 17.80 -1.89
C GLY A 140 7.98 18.05 -0.46
N GLU A 141 7.66 19.30 -0.13
CA GLU A 141 7.27 19.68 1.24
C GLU A 141 5.99 18.96 1.72
N ILE A 142 5.03 18.78 0.82
CA ILE A 142 3.71 18.19 1.14
C ILE A 142 3.52 16.82 0.47
N SER A 143 4.06 16.68 -0.75
CA SER A 143 3.81 15.51 -1.61
C SER A 143 5.08 15.10 -2.34
N ASN A 144 5.22 13.80 -2.60
CA ASN A 144 6.39 13.19 -3.18
C ASN A 144 5.99 12.40 -4.43
N GLU A 145 6.74 12.55 -5.52
CA GLU A 145 6.59 11.68 -6.70
C GLU A 145 7.48 10.46 -6.53
N VAL A 146 6.87 9.28 -6.48
CA VAL A 146 7.58 7.98 -6.46
C VAL A 146 7.47 7.36 -7.85
N ILE A 147 8.60 7.05 -8.47
CA ILE A 147 8.69 6.43 -9.79
C ILE A 147 9.05 4.96 -9.60
N LEU A 148 8.15 4.06 -10.01
CA LEU A 148 8.35 2.62 -9.99
C LEU A 148 8.68 2.14 -11.39
N ASP A 149 9.77 1.40 -11.52
CA ASP A 149 10.05 0.58 -12.70
C ASP A 149 9.26 -0.72 -12.58
N ILE A 150 8.34 -0.96 -13.52
CA ILE A 150 7.52 -2.17 -13.55
C ILE A 150 8.04 -3.19 -14.58
N GLY A 151 9.13 -2.89 -15.29
CA GLY A 151 9.73 -3.72 -16.32
C GLY A 151 9.08 -3.56 -17.70
N GLY A 152 9.76 -4.03 -18.75
CA GLY A 152 9.32 -3.85 -20.14
C GLY A 152 9.43 -2.40 -20.62
N ASP A 153 10.37 -1.64 -20.06
CA ASP A 153 10.56 -0.19 -20.26
C ASP A 153 9.39 0.70 -19.78
N ASP A 154 8.42 0.12 -19.07
CA ASP A 154 7.31 0.85 -18.48
C ASP A 154 7.60 1.31 -17.05
N GLU A 155 7.22 2.54 -16.75
CA GLU A 155 7.31 3.15 -15.43
C GLU A 155 5.94 3.66 -14.95
N ILE A 156 5.71 3.59 -13.64
CA ILE A 156 4.55 4.19 -12.99
C ILE A 156 4.99 5.24 -11.98
N VAL A 157 4.49 6.44 -12.15
CA VAL A 157 4.60 7.58 -11.25
C VAL A 157 3.38 7.64 -10.34
N ALA A 158 3.61 7.56 -9.04
CA ALA A 158 2.62 7.81 -7.99
C ALA A 158 2.93 9.13 -7.27
N ASN A 159 1.89 9.85 -6.88
CA ASN A 159 2.02 11.02 -6.01
C ASN A 159 1.44 10.67 -4.63
N ILE A 160 2.28 10.67 -3.60
CA ILE A 160 1.91 10.30 -2.23
C ILE A 160 2.32 11.38 -1.23
N THR A 161 1.64 11.43 -0.08
CA THR A 161 2.01 12.35 1.01
C THR A 161 3.34 11.96 1.64
N SER A 162 4.03 12.92 2.27
CA SER A 162 5.27 12.65 3.03
C SER A 162 5.04 11.62 4.14
N ASP A 163 3.92 11.72 4.87
CA ASP A 163 3.50 10.69 5.83
C ASP A 163 3.46 9.28 5.22
N SER A 164 2.95 9.15 3.99
CA SER A 164 2.82 7.85 3.33
C SER A 164 4.17 7.31 2.89
N LEU A 165 5.06 8.20 2.42
CA LEU A 165 6.41 7.83 2.01
C LEU A 165 7.21 7.27 3.19
N GLU A 166 7.18 7.98 4.32
CA GLU A 166 7.84 7.58 5.57
C GLU A 166 7.25 6.28 6.10
N HIS A 167 5.92 6.21 6.17
CA HIS A 167 5.22 5.04 6.68
C HIS A 167 5.52 3.77 5.87
N LEU A 168 5.47 3.87 4.54
CA LEU A 168 5.78 2.74 3.66
C LEU A 168 7.28 2.42 3.62
N LYS A 169 8.12 3.21 4.31
CA LYS A 169 9.59 3.08 4.35
C LYS A 169 10.20 2.98 2.95
N LEU A 170 9.63 3.73 2.00
CA LEU A 170 10.04 3.68 0.60
C LEU A 170 11.39 4.36 0.44
N LYS A 171 12.32 3.65 -0.18
CA LYS A 171 13.62 4.15 -0.62
C LYS A 171 13.90 3.61 -2.02
N GLN A 172 14.91 4.17 -2.68
CA GLN A 172 15.36 3.61 -3.96
C GLN A 172 15.68 2.11 -3.80
N GLY A 173 15.20 1.31 -4.74
CA GLY A 173 15.32 -0.15 -4.74
C GLY A 173 14.26 -0.91 -3.94
N THR A 174 13.41 -0.24 -3.15
CA THR A 174 12.29 -0.91 -2.46
C THR A 174 11.32 -1.51 -3.48
N GLU A 175 10.91 -2.76 -3.27
CA GLU A 175 9.82 -3.38 -4.04
C GLU A 175 8.46 -2.88 -3.53
N ALA A 176 7.59 -2.49 -4.46
CA ALA A 176 6.26 -1.98 -4.16
C ALA A 176 5.26 -2.31 -5.28
N TYR A 177 3.99 -2.31 -4.93
CA TYR A 177 2.86 -2.44 -5.84
C TYR A 177 2.30 -1.06 -6.17
N ALA A 178 2.15 -0.79 -7.46
CA ALA A 178 1.27 0.26 -7.94
C ALA A 178 -0.12 -0.33 -8.21
N MET A 179 -1.10 0.11 -7.43
CA MET A 179 -2.50 -0.29 -7.55
C MET A 179 -3.31 0.82 -8.20
N ILE A 180 -4.03 0.48 -9.26
CA ILE A 180 -4.81 1.43 -10.06
C ILE A 180 -6.20 0.84 -10.31
N LYS A 181 -7.24 1.57 -9.92
CA LYS A 181 -8.61 1.18 -10.24
C LYS A 181 -8.84 1.31 -11.75
N ALA A 182 -9.50 0.34 -12.37
CA ALA A 182 -9.75 0.36 -13.82
C ALA A 182 -10.51 1.62 -14.27
N SER A 183 -11.42 2.14 -13.44
CA SER A 183 -12.18 3.37 -13.70
C SER A 183 -11.38 4.66 -13.55
N TRP A 184 -10.09 4.60 -13.19
CA TRP A 184 -9.18 5.75 -13.17
C TRP A 184 -8.32 5.87 -14.42
N VAL A 185 -8.42 4.88 -15.32
CA VAL A 185 -7.67 4.85 -16.57
C VAL A 185 -8.50 5.54 -17.65
N ILE A 186 -7.91 6.53 -18.31
CA ILE A 186 -8.47 7.18 -19.49
C ILE A 186 -7.76 6.63 -20.72
N LEU A 187 -8.49 6.31 -21.78
CA LEU A 187 -7.93 5.80 -23.03
C LEU A 187 -7.92 6.89 -24.11
N THR A 188 -6.86 6.93 -24.90
CA THR A 188 -6.74 7.80 -26.08
C THR A 188 -6.06 7.05 -27.22
N LEU A 189 -6.46 7.35 -28.45
CA LEU A 189 -5.76 6.91 -29.67
C LEU A 189 -4.65 7.87 -30.08
N ASP A 190 -4.63 9.10 -29.54
CA ASP A 190 -3.54 10.05 -29.76
C ASP A 190 -2.39 9.79 -28.78
N HIS A 191 -1.37 9.10 -29.28
CA HIS A 191 -0.16 8.75 -28.52
C HIS A 191 0.72 9.96 -28.16
N GLN A 192 0.56 11.10 -28.85
CA GLN A 192 1.34 12.31 -28.64
C GLN A 192 0.62 13.34 -27.78
N LEU A 193 -0.62 13.04 -27.35
CA LEU A 193 -1.46 13.95 -26.59
C LEU A 193 -0.75 14.46 -25.33
N LYS A 194 -0.56 15.78 -25.25
CA LYS A 194 0.01 16.43 -24.06
C LYS A 194 -1.08 16.59 -23.00
N THR A 195 -0.89 15.95 -21.85
CA THR A 195 -1.82 16.05 -20.72
C THR A 195 -1.05 16.22 -19.42
N SER A 196 -1.77 16.58 -18.36
CA SER A 196 -1.23 16.61 -17.00
C SER A 196 -1.27 15.25 -16.30
N ALA A 197 -1.61 14.16 -17.01
CA ALA A 197 -1.43 12.80 -16.51
C ALA A 197 0.07 12.45 -16.60
N ARG A 198 0.60 11.85 -15.54
CA ARG A 198 2.04 11.54 -15.44
C ARG A 198 2.37 10.15 -15.94
N ASN A 199 1.39 9.28 -15.99
CA ASN A 199 1.52 7.92 -16.49
C ASN A 199 0.91 7.87 -17.89
N LYS A 200 1.71 7.39 -18.85
CA LYS A 200 1.33 7.16 -20.23
C LYS A 200 1.83 5.78 -20.62
N LEU A 201 0.95 4.79 -20.54
CA LEU A 201 1.29 3.40 -20.86
C LEU A 201 0.69 3.08 -22.22
N THR A 202 1.53 2.80 -23.21
CA THR A 202 1.09 2.53 -24.58
C THR A 202 1.12 1.03 -24.84
N GLY A 203 0.07 0.54 -25.47
CA GLY A 203 -0.08 -0.88 -25.76
C GLY A 203 -1.11 -1.11 -26.85
N LYS A 204 -1.55 -2.36 -26.96
CA LYS A 204 -2.63 -2.75 -27.87
C LYS A 204 -3.80 -3.30 -27.08
N VAL A 205 -5.01 -3.02 -27.54
CA VAL A 205 -6.20 -3.67 -26.98
C VAL A 205 -6.11 -5.18 -27.26
N ALA A 206 -6.10 -5.98 -26.20
CA ALA A 206 -6.16 -7.44 -26.28
C ALA A 206 -7.61 -7.92 -26.39
N ARG A 207 -8.52 -7.33 -25.59
CA ARG A 207 -9.96 -7.61 -25.63
C ARG A 207 -10.79 -6.48 -25.05
N CYS A 208 -12.04 -6.40 -25.50
CA CYS A 208 -13.08 -5.57 -24.92
C CYS A 208 -14.23 -6.46 -24.46
N HIS A 209 -14.80 -6.18 -23.30
CA HIS A 209 -16.01 -6.80 -22.79
C HIS A 209 -17.03 -5.72 -22.47
N GLU A 210 -18.02 -5.59 -23.35
CA GLU A 210 -19.12 -4.63 -23.17
C GLU A 210 -20.13 -5.19 -22.16
N GLY A 211 -20.41 -4.40 -21.11
CA GLY A 211 -21.46 -4.66 -20.14
C GLY A 211 -22.70 -3.81 -20.38
N ALA A 212 -23.65 -3.85 -19.45
CA ALA A 212 -24.89 -3.09 -19.55
C ALA A 212 -24.72 -1.55 -19.50
N ILE A 213 -23.61 -1.07 -18.94
CA ILE A 213 -23.34 0.37 -18.72
C ILE A 213 -21.93 0.76 -19.15
N ASN A 214 -20.95 -0.10 -18.88
CA ASN A 214 -19.54 0.17 -19.12
C ASN A 214 -18.89 -0.99 -19.87
N THR A 215 -17.85 -0.65 -20.62
CA THR A 215 -16.97 -1.59 -21.30
C THR A 215 -15.68 -1.75 -20.50
N GLU A 216 -15.33 -2.99 -20.19
CA GLU A 216 -13.99 -3.34 -19.70
C GLU A 216 -13.07 -3.56 -20.90
N VAL A 217 -11.96 -2.82 -20.94
CA VAL A 217 -10.95 -2.92 -21.99
C VAL A 217 -9.66 -3.43 -21.37
N ILE A 218 -9.13 -4.52 -21.92
CA ILE A 218 -7.84 -5.09 -21.51
C ILE A 218 -6.81 -4.75 -22.57
N ILE A 219 -5.72 -4.14 -22.14
CA ILE A 219 -4.63 -3.64 -22.96
C ILE A 219 -3.39 -4.48 -22.64
N GLU A 220 -2.77 -5.04 -23.66
CA GLU A 220 -1.45 -5.65 -23.56
C GLU A 220 -0.39 -4.54 -23.60
N LEU A 221 0.43 -4.50 -22.56
CA LEU A 221 1.56 -3.59 -22.40
C LEU A 221 2.87 -4.30 -22.82
N ASN A 222 3.94 -3.53 -22.89
CA ASN A 222 5.26 -4.08 -23.12
C ASN A 222 5.66 -5.05 -21.97
N GLY A 223 6.50 -6.03 -22.27
CA GLY A 223 6.95 -7.01 -21.28
C GLY A 223 5.89 -8.02 -20.81
N GLY A 224 4.80 -8.19 -21.58
CA GLY A 224 3.78 -9.23 -21.36
C GLY A 224 2.80 -8.96 -20.23
N LYS A 225 2.76 -7.73 -19.71
CA LYS A 225 1.78 -7.32 -18.69
C LYS A 225 0.48 -6.88 -19.36
N THR A 226 -0.60 -6.86 -18.56
CA THR A 226 -1.89 -6.34 -19.02
C THR A 226 -2.39 -5.23 -18.12
N LEU A 227 -3.11 -4.29 -18.70
CA LEU A 227 -3.79 -3.20 -18.02
C LEU A 227 -5.29 -3.25 -18.33
N ALA A 228 -6.11 -3.21 -17.28
CA ALA A 228 -7.56 -3.10 -17.36
C ALA A 228 -8.03 -1.66 -17.21
N ALA A 229 -8.88 -1.21 -18.12
CA ALA A 229 -9.60 0.05 -18.06
C ALA A 229 -11.11 -0.21 -18.07
N THR A 230 -11.88 0.62 -17.36
CA THR A 230 -13.34 0.61 -17.43
C THR A 230 -13.80 1.98 -17.89
N ILE A 231 -14.41 2.04 -19.06
CA ILE A 231 -14.94 3.25 -19.69
C ILE A 231 -16.41 3.06 -20.03
N THR A 232 -17.13 4.14 -20.33
CA THR A 232 -18.54 4.04 -20.76
C THR A 232 -18.64 3.33 -22.11
N ASN A 233 -19.77 2.68 -22.37
CA ASN A 233 -20.01 2.05 -23.68
C ASN A 233 -19.89 3.07 -24.81
N ASP A 234 -20.42 4.28 -24.62
CA ASP A 234 -20.33 5.38 -25.59
C ASP A 234 -18.89 5.73 -25.93
N SER A 235 -18.00 5.88 -24.93
CA SER A 235 -16.58 6.15 -25.18
C SER A 235 -15.88 5.00 -25.90
N ALA A 236 -16.22 3.75 -25.58
CA ALA A 236 -15.65 2.60 -26.28
C ALA A 236 -16.05 2.57 -27.76
N ASN A 237 -17.31 2.91 -28.04
CA ASN A 237 -17.87 2.98 -29.39
C ASN A 237 -17.30 4.16 -30.20
N GLU A 238 -17.19 5.34 -29.60
CA GLU A 238 -16.60 6.53 -30.23
C GLU A 238 -15.12 6.31 -30.57
N LEU A 239 -14.36 5.70 -29.66
CA LEU A 239 -12.96 5.32 -29.88
C LEU A 239 -12.81 4.10 -30.79
N GLN A 240 -13.92 3.44 -31.16
CA GLN A 240 -13.95 2.23 -32.01
C GLN A 240 -12.96 1.15 -31.54
N LEU A 241 -12.87 0.94 -30.22
CA LEU A 241 -11.87 0.03 -29.62
C LEU A 241 -12.18 -1.43 -29.97
N LYS A 242 -11.21 -2.10 -30.58
CA LYS A 242 -11.27 -3.52 -30.97
C LYS A 242 -9.93 -4.19 -30.65
N PRO A 243 -9.84 -5.52 -30.58
CA PRO A 243 -8.56 -6.21 -30.50
C PRO A 243 -7.57 -5.68 -31.56
N GLU A 244 -6.30 -5.61 -31.19
CA GLU A 244 -5.17 -5.03 -31.94
C GLU A 244 -5.17 -3.50 -32.10
N THR A 245 -6.20 -2.77 -31.68
CA THR A 245 -6.18 -1.29 -31.72
C THR A 245 -5.06 -0.75 -30.83
N PRO A 246 -4.10 0.03 -31.37
CA PRO A 246 -3.10 0.73 -30.57
C PRO A 246 -3.77 1.79 -29.70
N VAL A 247 -3.43 1.84 -28.42
CA VAL A 247 -4.04 2.76 -27.46
C VAL A 247 -3.03 3.19 -26.41
N THR A 248 -3.19 4.41 -25.89
CA THR A 248 -2.45 4.90 -24.73
C THR A 248 -3.38 5.07 -23.55
N ALA A 249 -3.02 4.44 -22.43
CA ALA A 249 -3.66 4.60 -21.13
C ALA A 249 -3.02 5.76 -20.37
N LEU A 250 -3.87 6.73 -19.98
CA LEU A 250 -3.50 7.92 -19.22
C LEU A 250 -3.99 7.79 -17.78
N ILE A 251 -3.06 7.92 -16.83
CA ILE A 251 -3.38 7.82 -15.40
C ILE A 251 -2.73 8.98 -14.63
N LYS A 252 -3.51 9.66 -13.82
CA LYS A 252 -3.01 10.69 -12.89
C LYS A 252 -2.15 10.04 -11.82
N ALA A 253 -1.02 10.66 -11.47
CA ALA A 253 -0.16 10.15 -10.40
C ALA A 253 -0.88 10.06 -9.04
N SER A 254 -1.86 10.92 -8.79
CA SER A 254 -2.73 10.88 -7.60
C SER A 254 -3.71 9.71 -7.59
N ASN A 255 -3.90 9.03 -8.72
CA ASN A 255 -4.77 7.86 -8.88
C ASN A 255 -3.95 6.55 -8.90
N VAL A 256 -2.76 6.58 -8.30
CA VAL A 256 -1.92 5.40 -8.11
C VAL A 256 -1.72 5.23 -6.61
N ILE A 257 -2.23 4.12 -6.07
CA ILE A 257 -2.02 3.78 -4.66
C ILE A 257 -0.79 2.87 -4.59
N LEU A 258 0.16 3.22 -3.73
CA LEU A 258 1.29 2.34 -3.44
C LEU A 258 0.98 1.42 -2.27
N ALA A 259 1.36 0.17 -2.40
CA ALA A 259 1.42 -0.80 -1.31
C ALA A 259 2.78 -1.48 -1.32
N VAL A 260 3.25 -1.93 -0.17
CA VAL A 260 4.44 -2.77 -0.06
C VAL A 260 4.00 -4.12 0.49
N ALA A 261 4.50 -5.22 -0.08
CA ALA A 261 4.44 -6.50 0.60
C ALA A 261 5.62 -6.54 1.56
N ASN A 262 5.33 -6.73 2.84
CA ASN A 262 6.31 -7.27 3.77
C ASN A 262 6.25 -8.78 3.66
#